data_AF-A0A414UCU2-F1
#
_entry.id   AF-A0A414UCU2-F1
#
_cell.length_a   1.000
_cell.length_b   1.000
_cell.length_c   1.000
_cell.angle_alpha   90.00
_cell.angle_beta   90.00
_cell.angle_gamma   90.00
#
_symmetry.space_group_name_H-M   'P 1'
#
loop_
_entity.id
_entity.type
_entity.pdbx_description
1 polymer ?
#
loop_
_entity_poly.entity_id
_entity_poly.type
_entity_poly.pdbx_seq_one_letter_code
_entity_poly.pdbx_strand_id
1 'polypeptide(L)'
;MLSCFEVENYGNFIEKLSIKWNQGISCVFGKCGAGKTTLCMALKDIITEQDLKNQYIENNGKFKYIFLIEDIEIEIVYERKKNGRIYCGCIKIEKMLFEFILKNEVNVPIDMIKKSVKYAKVKNLKRETEILEKCMNMFQQKEYVVEVTENDKSVEWNKVRNDLKKEYLKRNSKRTKIKIIDDVDDSEIDRIKKEGIDSEVQIIVFARRSCWINECIAPLDNYYYINGGKMIKMINGIEKEIKTVYQLKKLFLKGIYDI
;
A
#
# COMPACT_ATOMS: atom_id res chain seq x y z
N MET A 1 -4.95 -9.87 -1.99
CA MET A 1 -4.16 -8.91 -2.81
C MET A 1 -4.82 -7.54 -2.77
N LEU A 2 -4.04 -6.45 -2.78
CA LEU A 2 -4.57 -5.08 -2.97
C LEU A 2 -4.74 -4.81 -4.47
N SER A 3 -5.98 -4.67 -4.93
CA SER A 3 -6.29 -4.46 -6.36
C SER A 3 -6.42 -2.97 -6.71
N CYS A 4 -6.96 -2.18 -5.79
CA CYS A 4 -7.17 -0.75 -5.99
C CYS A 4 -6.91 0.00 -4.69
N PHE A 5 -6.30 1.16 -4.82
CA PHE A 5 -6.13 2.14 -3.76
C PHE A 5 -6.53 3.53 -4.25
N GLU A 6 -7.32 4.24 -3.44
CA GLU A 6 -7.61 5.65 -3.64
C GLU A 6 -7.40 6.44 -2.36
N VAL A 7 -6.86 7.64 -2.51
CA VAL A 7 -6.68 8.61 -1.43
C VAL A 7 -7.01 10.01 -1.90
N GLU A 8 -7.65 10.77 -1.01
CA GLU A 8 -8.03 12.16 -1.23
C GLU A 8 -7.84 12.93 0.08
N ASN A 9 -7.44 14.20 -0.05
CA ASN A 9 -7.21 15.13 1.05
C ASN A 9 -6.22 14.63 2.12
N TYR A 10 -5.09 14.02 1.69
CA TYR A 10 -4.05 13.48 2.55
C TYR A 10 -2.65 13.95 2.14
N GLY A 11 -1.96 14.66 3.03
CA GLY A 11 -0.67 15.28 2.73
C GLY A 11 -0.77 16.17 1.49
N ASN A 12 0.06 15.91 0.47
CA ASN A 12 0.03 16.64 -0.80
C ASN A 12 -1.00 16.12 -1.81
N PHE A 13 -1.83 15.14 -1.48
CA PHE A 13 -2.93 14.66 -2.31
C PHE A 13 -4.22 15.39 -1.96
N ILE A 14 -4.35 16.64 -2.39
CA ILE A 14 -5.57 17.42 -2.19
C ILE A 14 -6.72 16.87 -3.06
N GLU A 15 -6.42 16.61 -4.33
CA GLU A 15 -7.33 15.93 -5.25
C GLU A 15 -7.27 14.40 -5.07
N LYS A 16 -8.30 13.72 -5.55
CA LYS A 16 -8.36 12.25 -5.59
C LYS A 16 -7.23 11.66 -6.44
N LEU A 17 -6.41 10.83 -5.81
CA LEU A 17 -5.45 9.94 -6.44
C LEU A 17 -6.02 8.51 -6.44
N SER A 18 -6.02 7.83 -7.59
CA SER A 18 -6.53 6.46 -7.75
C SER A 18 -5.51 5.61 -8.49
N ILE A 19 -5.26 4.40 -7.98
CA ILE A 19 -4.31 3.43 -8.54
C ILE A 19 -4.95 2.05 -8.58
N LYS A 20 -4.92 1.44 -9.76
CA LYS A 20 -5.17 0.00 -9.93
C LYS A 20 -3.84 -0.72 -10.00
N TRP A 21 -3.61 -1.64 -9.07
CA TRP A 21 -2.40 -2.44 -8.97
C TRP A 21 -2.56 -3.74 -9.76
N ASN A 22 -1.49 -4.10 -10.45
CA ASN A 22 -1.38 -5.41 -11.07
C ASN A 22 -0.79 -6.42 -10.05
N GLN A 23 -0.88 -7.71 -10.37
CA GLN A 23 -0.22 -8.77 -9.59
C GLN A 23 1.32 -8.67 -9.70
N GLY A 24 2.00 -9.22 -8.69
CA GLY A 24 3.46 -9.27 -8.62
C GLY A 24 4.08 -7.96 -8.13
N ILE A 25 5.19 -7.56 -8.77
CA ILE A 25 5.96 -6.37 -8.40
C ILE A 25 5.40 -5.14 -9.12
N SER A 26 5.07 -4.09 -8.38
CA SER A 26 4.72 -2.76 -8.88
C SER A 26 5.76 -1.74 -8.46
N CYS A 27 6.16 -0.85 -9.37
CA CYS A 27 7.21 0.13 -9.13
C CYS A 27 6.66 1.56 -9.30
N VAL A 28 6.80 2.38 -8.26
CA VAL A 28 6.34 3.77 -8.23
C VAL A 28 7.55 4.71 -8.26
N PHE A 29 7.55 5.62 -9.24
CA PHE A 29 8.61 6.60 -9.48
C PHE A 29 8.05 8.02 -9.47
N GLY A 30 8.92 9.02 -9.31
CA GLY A 30 8.55 10.43 -9.35
C GLY A 30 9.70 11.32 -8.90
N LYS A 31 9.63 12.62 -9.21
CA LYS A 31 10.62 13.60 -8.73
C LYS A 31 10.60 13.71 -7.19
N CYS A 32 11.64 14.30 -6.61
CA CYS A 32 11.63 14.70 -5.20
C CYS A 32 10.43 15.64 -4.94
N GLY A 33 9.74 15.46 -3.81
CA GLY A 33 8.52 16.22 -3.48
C GLY A 33 7.26 15.80 -4.25
N ALA A 34 7.34 14.86 -5.21
CA ALA A 34 6.16 14.45 -5.99
C ALA A 34 5.09 13.66 -5.20
N GLY A 35 5.36 13.31 -3.94
CA GLY A 35 4.42 12.58 -3.06
C GLY A 35 4.69 11.09 -2.88
N LYS A 36 5.83 10.54 -3.32
CA LYS A 36 6.16 9.10 -3.15
C LYS A 36 6.06 8.64 -1.70
N THR A 37 6.73 9.36 -0.78
CA THR A 37 6.67 9.07 0.66
C THR A 37 5.26 9.26 1.21
N THR A 38 4.55 10.32 0.80
CA THR A 38 3.14 10.51 1.20
C THR A 38 2.26 9.35 0.77
N LEU A 39 2.43 8.83 -0.45
CA LEU A 39 1.67 7.69 -0.98
C LEU A 39 2.02 6.41 -0.22
N CYS A 40 3.31 6.20 0.06
CA CYS A 40 3.76 5.11 0.91
C CYS A 40 3.14 5.18 2.30
N MET A 41 3.13 6.36 2.95
CA MET A 41 2.49 6.55 4.25
C MET A 41 0.96 6.35 4.19
N ALA A 42 0.29 6.84 3.15
CA ALA A 42 -1.14 6.64 2.95
C ALA A 42 -1.49 5.15 2.80
N LEU A 43 -0.64 4.37 2.11
CA LEU A 43 -0.79 2.92 2.05
C LEU A 43 -0.47 2.26 3.40
N LYS A 44 0.48 2.80 4.18
CA LYS A 44 0.77 2.37 5.57
C LYS A 44 -0.37 2.63 6.54
N ASP A 45 -1.23 3.61 6.30
CA ASP A 45 -2.39 3.87 7.17
C ASP A 45 -3.40 2.72 7.22
N ILE A 46 -3.40 1.82 6.23
CA ILE A 46 -4.13 0.54 6.29
C ILE A 46 -3.60 -0.37 7.41
N ILE A 47 -2.31 -0.25 7.74
CA ILE A 47 -1.45 -1.41 8.07
C ILE A 47 -1.14 -1.56 9.55
N THR A 48 -1.32 -0.53 10.38
CA THR A 48 -0.82 -0.62 11.75
C THR A 48 -1.90 -0.38 12.81
N GLU A 49 -1.97 -1.32 13.77
CA GLU A 49 -2.52 -1.08 15.11
C GLU A 49 -1.72 -0.02 15.90
N GLN A 50 -0.63 0.53 15.33
CA GLN A 50 0.03 1.68 15.91
C GLN A 50 -1.00 2.78 16.09
N ASP A 51 -1.04 3.30 17.31
CA ASP A 51 -1.95 4.36 17.73
C ASP A 51 -1.71 5.56 16.80
N LEU A 52 -2.54 5.63 15.77
CA LEU A 52 -2.62 6.62 14.71
C LEU A 52 -2.88 8.05 15.24
N LYS A 53 -2.92 8.22 16.57
CA LYS A 53 -3.09 9.45 17.33
C LYS A 53 -2.01 10.49 17.06
N ASN A 54 -0.84 10.08 16.55
CA ASN A 54 0.31 10.97 16.32
C ASN A 54 0.65 11.21 14.85
N GLN A 55 -0.08 10.62 13.90
CA GLN A 55 0.05 11.02 12.51
C GLN A 55 -0.75 12.29 12.30
N TYR A 56 -0.05 13.41 12.17
CA TYR A 56 -0.65 14.68 11.83
C TYR A 56 -1.16 14.63 10.39
N ILE A 57 -2.47 14.50 10.21
CA ILE A 57 -3.10 14.77 8.92
C ILE A 57 -3.54 16.22 8.96
N GLU A 58 -2.98 17.04 8.07
CA GLU A 58 -3.34 18.46 7.97
C GLU A 58 -4.83 18.66 7.74
N ASN A 59 -5.48 17.71 7.06
CA ASN A 59 -6.88 17.72 6.69
C ASN A 59 -7.60 16.39 7.00
N ASN A 60 -8.92 16.34 6.80
CA ASN A 60 -9.65 15.08 6.91
C ASN A 60 -9.39 14.25 5.63
N GLY A 61 -8.70 13.13 5.76
CA GLY A 61 -8.37 12.26 4.63
C GLY A 61 -9.48 11.26 4.32
N LYS A 62 -9.71 11.00 3.03
CA LYS A 62 -10.62 9.96 2.55
C LYS A 62 -9.84 8.86 1.85
N PHE A 63 -10.17 7.61 2.18
CA PHE A 63 -9.44 6.44 1.73
C PHE A 63 -10.41 5.41 1.16
N LYS A 64 -9.98 4.73 0.11
CA LYS A 64 -10.65 3.56 -0.46
C LYS A 64 -9.64 2.47 -0.78
N TYR A 65 -9.95 1.26 -0.35
CA TYR A 65 -9.19 0.05 -0.62
C TYR A 65 -10.10 -1.00 -1.22
N ILE A 66 -9.63 -1.67 -2.27
CA ILE A 66 -10.30 -2.85 -2.81
C ILE A 66 -9.33 -4.03 -2.70
N PHE A 67 -9.68 -4.99 -1.85
CA PHE A 67 -8.94 -6.23 -1.69
C PHE A 67 -9.61 -7.35 -2.46
N LEU A 68 -8.81 -8.17 -3.14
CA LEU A 68 -9.25 -9.43 -3.73
C LEU A 68 -8.87 -10.58 -2.79
N ILE A 69 -9.88 -11.29 -2.30
CA ILE A 69 -9.77 -12.49 -1.45
C ILE A 69 -10.59 -13.59 -2.11
N GLU A 70 -9.95 -14.67 -2.58
CA GLU A 70 -10.63 -15.78 -3.27
C GLU A 70 -11.53 -15.30 -4.43
N ASP A 71 -11.01 -14.38 -5.25
CA ASP A 71 -11.70 -13.75 -6.37
C ASP A 71 -12.97 -12.95 -5.99
N ILE A 72 -13.12 -12.64 -4.70
CA ILE A 72 -14.16 -11.77 -4.16
C ILE A 72 -13.54 -10.43 -3.81
N GLU A 73 -14.13 -9.37 -4.36
CA GLU A 73 -13.75 -8.00 -4.06
C GLU A 73 -14.40 -7.55 -2.76
N ILE A 74 -13.56 -7.03 -1.86
CA ILE A 74 -13.96 -6.38 -0.63
C ILE A 74 -13.55 -4.93 -0.74
N GLU A 75 -14.54 -4.05 -0.79
CA GLU A 75 -14.34 -2.61 -0.79
C GLU A 75 -14.41 -2.08 0.65
N ILE A 76 -13.41 -1.30 1.04
CA ILE A 76 -13.30 -0.64 2.34
C ILE A 76 -13.11 0.85 2.07
N VAL A 77 -14.08 1.67 2.47
CA VAL A 77 -14.04 3.13 2.33
C VAL A 77 -14.14 3.75 3.70
N TYR A 78 -13.30 4.74 4.02
CA TYR A 78 -13.44 5.49 5.26
C TYR A 78 -12.91 6.91 5.17
N GLU A 79 -13.41 7.75 6.07
CA GLU A 79 -12.95 9.12 6.28
C GLU A 79 -12.35 9.25 7.68
N ARG A 80 -11.20 9.94 7.73
CA ARG A 80 -10.39 10.10 8.92
C ARG A 80 -10.32 11.57 9.30
N LYS A 81 -10.54 11.88 10.57
CA LYS A 81 -10.35 13.24 11.13
C LYS A 81 -8.87 13.56 11.24
N LYS A 82 -8.56 14.86 11.34
CA LYS A 82 -7.20 15.36 11.65
C LYS A 82 -6.58 14.72 12.91
N ASN A 83 -7.42 14.36 13.90
CA ASN A 83 -6.98 13.69 15.13
C ASN A 83 -6.71 12.18 14.98
N GLY A 84 -6.75 11.68 13.76
CA GLY A 84 -6.48 10.29 13.42
C GLY A 84 -7.67 9.33 13.55
N ARG A 85 -8.82 9.73 14.10
CA ARG A 85 -9.98 8.84 14.24
C ARG A 85 -10.77 8.69 12.95
N ILE A 86 -11.28 7.49 12.73
CA ILE A 86 -12.23 7.20 11.65
C ILE A 86 -13.63 7.47 12.19
N TYR A 87 -14.35 8.37 11.53
CA TYR A 87 -15.70 8.80 11.96
C TYR A 87 -16.81 8.33 11.03
N CYS A 88 -16.47 8.03 9.78
CA CYS A 88 -17.38 7.48 8.80
C CYS A 88 -16.64 6.40 8.00
N GLY A 89 -17.34 5.33 7.66
CA GLY A 89 -16.79 4.28 6.81
C GLY A 89 -17.81 3.24 6.43
N CYS A 90 -17.50 2.51 5.37
CA CYS A 90 -18.33 1.47 4.79
C CYS A 90 -17.44 0.30 4.33
N ILE A 91 -17.94 -0.92 4.53
CA ILE A 91 -17.37 -2.14 3.96
C ILE A 91 -18.42 -2.79 3.06
N LYS A 92 -18.05 -3.07 1.81
CA LYS A 92 -18.95 -3.68 0.81
C LYS A 92 -18.34 -4.96 0.23
N ILE A 93 -19.19 -5.94 0.00
CA ILE A 93 -18.88 -7.13 -0.79
C ILE A 93 -20.00 -7.25 -1.84
N GLU A 94 -19.81 -6.60 -2.99
CA GLU A 94 -20.88 -6.40 -3.98
C GLU A 94 -21.47 -7.72 -4.48
N LYS A 95 -20.62 -8.72 -4.77
CA LYS A 95 -21.05 -10.06 -5.20
C LYS A 95 -21.95 -10.77 -4.20
N MET A 96 -21.94 -10.36 -2.94
CA MET A 96 -22.73 -10.94 -1.84
C MET A 96 -23.85 -10.01 -1.38
N LEU A 97 -24.05 -8.85 -2.04
CA LEU A 97 -25.01 -7.82 -1.63
C LEU A 97 -24.85 -7.40 -0.15
N PHE A 98 -23.61 -7.49 0.35
CA PHE A 98 -23.29 -7.15 1.73
C PHE A 98 -22.80 -5.71 1.83
N GLU A 99 -23.37 -4.97 2.76
CA GLU A 99 -22.92 -3.62 3.12
C GLU A 99 -22.94 -3.45 4.64
N PHE A 100 -21.84 -2.98 5.20
CA PHE A 100 -21.71 -2.57 6.59
C PHE A 100 -21.36 -1.10 6.67
N ILE A 101 -22.19 -0.32 7.34
CA ILE A 101 -21.96 1.11 7.61
C ILE A 101 -21.52 1.29 9.05
N LEU A 102 -20.40 1.98 9.25
CA LEU A 102 -19.87 2.30 10.56
C LEU A 102 -20.80 3.28 11.29
N LYS A 103 -21.30 2.90 12.46
CA LYS A 103 -22.19 3.74 13.27
C LYS A 103 -21.48 4.64 14.29
N ASN A 104 -20.30 4.25 14.74
CA ASN A 104 -19.56 4.91 15.82
C ASN A 104 -18.08 5.01 15.46
N GLU A 105 -17.42 6.07 15.92
CA GLU A 105 -15.98 6.28 15.69
C GLU A 105 -15.14 5.05 16.07
N VAL A 106 -14.05 4.85 15.33
CA VAL A 106 -13.02 3.85 15.61
C VAL A 106 -11.64 4.46 15.44
N ASN A 107 -10.63 3.83 16.02
CA ASN A 107 -9.26 4.34 15.97
C ASN A 107 -8.55 3.92 14.68
N VAL A 108 -8.80 2.69 14.22
CA VAL A 108 -8.06 2.08 13.09
C VAL A 108 -9.01 1.31 12.15
N PRO A 109 -8.65 1.13 10.86
CA PRO A 109 -9.51 0.41 9.91
C PRO A 109 -9.87 -1.02 10.34
N ILE A 110 -8.95 -1.71 11.04
CA ILE A 110 -9.19 -3.08 11.52
C ILE A 110 -10.35 -3.16 12.52
N ASP A 111 -10.62 -2.10 13.29
CA ASP A 111 -11.76 -2.06 14.21
C ASP A 111 -13.10 -2.01 13.45
N MET A 112 -13.12 -1.36 12.29
CA MET A 112 -14.28 -1.35 11.40
C MET A 112 -14.55 -2.76 10.84
N ILE A 113 -13.50 -3.49 10.44
CA ILE A 113 -13.61 -4.89 9.99
C ILE A 113 -14.12 -5.79 11.14
N LYS A 114 -13.56 -5.66 12.34
CA LYS A 114 -14.01 -6.39 13.54
C LYS A 114 -15.50 -6.16 13.83
N LYS A 115 -15.97 -4.92 13.73
CA LYS A 115 -17.39 -4.57 13.89
C LYS A 115 -18.26 -5.17 12.77
N SER A 116 -17.78 -5.15 11.52
CA SER A 116 -18.44 -5.77 10.37
C SER A 116 -18.61 -7.29 10.54
N VAL A 117 -17.58 -8.01 10.99
CA VAL A 117 -17.64 -9.45 11.31
C VAL A 117 -18.73 -9.73 12.35
N LYS A 118 -18.77 -8.95 13.43
CA LYS A 118 -19.81 -9.09 14.48
C LYS A 118 -21.21 -8.88 13.90
N TYR A 119 -21.38 -7.88 13.04
CA TYR A 119 -22.65 -7.61 12.37
C TYR A 119 -23.09 -8.79 11.48
N ALA A 120 -22.19 -9.31 10.64
CA ALA A 120 -22.47 -10.46 9.77
C ALA A 120 -22.88 -11.71 10.56
N LYS A 121 -22.19 -11.99 11.68
CA LYS A 121 -22.54 -13.09 12.61
C LYS A 121 -23.94 -12.95 13.18
N VAL A 122 -24.31 -11.76 13.68
CA VAL A 122 -25.65 -11.49 14.22
C VAL A 122 -26.74 -11.65 13.15
N LYS A 123 -26.41 -11.37 11.88
CA LYS A 123 -27.31 -11.53 10.74
C LYS A 123 -27.30 -12.95 10.14
N ASN A 124 -26.55 -13.89 10.72
CA ASN A 124 -26.39 -15.27 10.23
C ASN A 124 -25.84 -15.36 8.78
N LEU A 125 -25.04 -14.38 8.37
CA LEU A 125 -24.42 -14.30 7.05
C LEU A 125 -23.10 -15.09 7.03
N LYS A 126 -23.19 -16.42 6.86
CA LYS A 126 -22.06 -17.34 7.03
C LYS A 126 -20.90 -17.03 6.07
N ARG A 127 -21.17 -16.89 4.78
CA ARG A 127 -20.14 -16.73 3.75
C ARG A 127 -19.44 -15.37 3.84
N GLU A 128 -20.20 -14.33 4.12
CA GLU A 128 -19.72 -12.97 4.36
C GLU A 128 -18.85 -12.94 5.62
N THR A 129 -19.26 -13.64 6.68
CA THR A 129 -18.47 -13.79 7.90
C THR A 129 -17.12 -14.43 7.59
N GLU A 130 -17.09 -15.54 6.85
CA GLU A 130 -15.85 -16.22 6.46
C GLU A 130 -14.91 -15.31 5.66
N ILE A 131 -15.44 -14.58 4.68
CA ILE A 131 -14.65 -13.65 3.85
C ILE A 131 -14.14 -12.45 4.67
N LEU A 132 -14.98 -11.88 5.55
CA LEU A 132 -14.58 -10.79 6.43
C LEU A 132 -13.56 -11.25 7.49
N GLU A 133 -13.63 -12.50 7.95
CA GLU A 133 -12.63 -13.08 8.85
C GLU A 133 -11.30 -13.33 8.13
N LYS A 134 -11.31 -13.80 6.88
CA LYS A 134 -10.10 -13.87 6.04
C LYS A 134 -9.49 -12.49 5.82
N CYS A 135 -10.34 -11.50 5.53
CA CYS A 135 -9.95 -10.11 5.47
C CYS A 135 -9.30 -9.70 6.79
N MET A 136 -9.99 -9.79 7.92
CA MET A 136 -9.46 -9.47 9.26
C MET A 136 -8.12 -10.16 9.56
N ASN A 137 -7.99 -11.44 9.24
CA ASN A 137 -6.76 -12.21 9.44
C ASN A 137 -5.59 -11.67 8.60
N MET A 138 -5.82 -11.27 7.34
CA MET A 138 -4.80 -10.65 6.49
C MET A 138 -4.17 -9.41 7.18
N PHE A 139 -4.98 -8.63 7.90
CA PHE A 139 -4.49 -7.48 8.68
C PHE A 139 -3.87 -7.90 10.02
N GLN A 140 -4.49 -8.81 10.78
CA GLN A 140 -4.05 -9.21 12.14
C GLN A 140 -2.79 -10.07 12.14
N GLN A 141 -2.64 -10.97 11.16
CA GLN A 141 -1.52 -11.91 11.10
C GLN A 141 -0.25 -11.30 10.51
N LYS A 142 -0.27 -10.00 10.16
CA LYS A 142 0.80 -9.31 9.43
C LYS A 142 1.16 -10.03 8.12
N GLU A 143 0.18 -10.69 7.48
CA GLU A 143 0.31 -11.17 6.10
C GLU A 143 0.42 -9.97 5.14
N TYR A 144 0.08 -8.77 5.63
CA TYR A 144 0.59 -7.51 5.12
C TYR A 144 1.86 -7.10 5.89
N VAL A 145 2.98 -6.94 5.18
CA VAL A 145 4.26 -6.52 5.77
C VAL A 145 4.68 -5.21 5.12
N VAL A 146 4.92 -4.18 5.92
CA VAL A 146 5.62 -2.99 5.43
C VAL A 146 7.07 -3.14 5.83
N GLU A 147 7.93 -3.27 4.83
CA GLU A 147 9.38 -3.22 5.03
C GLU A 147 9.80 -1.80 4.66
N VAL A 148 10.01 -0.94 5.66
CA VAL A 148 10.64 0.37 5.43
C VAL A 148 12.13 0.13 5.49
N THR A 149 12.81 0.16 4.35
CA THR A 149 14.26 0.29 4.33
C THR A 149 14.60 1.74 4.58
N GLU A 150 14.65 2.13 5.86
CA GLU A 150 15.25 3.40 6.22
C GLU A 150 16.74 3.32 5.85
N ASN A 151 17.16 4.12 4.87
CA ASN A 151 18.56 4.39 4.59
C ASN A 151 19.14 5.31 5.67
N ASP A 152 19.12 4.85 6.91
CA ASP A 152 19.68 5.57 8.03
C ASP A 152 21.07 5.03 8.34
N LYS A 153 22.07 5.75 7.83
CA LYS A 153 23.35 5.90 8.54
C LYS A 153 23.19 6.64 9.89
N SER A 154 21.96 6.93 10.34
CA SER A 154 21.67 7.45 11.68
C SER A 154 21.10 6.37 12.60
N VAL A 155 22.03 5.75 13.34
CA VAL A 155 21.95 5.44 14.78
C VAL A 155 20.78 4.53 15.28
N GLU A 156 21.17 3.41 15.90
CA GLU A 156 20.36 2.52 16.78
C GLU A 156 19.50 1.38 16.19
N TRP A 157 19.64 1.02 14.92
CA TRP A 157 18.85 -0.06 14.30
C TRP A 157 19.29 -1.52 14.55
N ASN A 158 20.42 -1.77 15.22
CA ASN A 158 20.96 -3.15 15.37
C ASN A 158 20.33 -3.98 16.51
N LYS A 159 19.60 -3.36 17.45
CA LYS A 159 18.89 -4.09 18.52
C LYS A 159 17.51 -4.58 18.08
N VAL A 160 16.71 -3.71 17.45
CA VAL A 160 15.33 -4.03 17.01
C VAL A 160 15.30 -5.07 15.88
N ARG A 161 16.31 -5.07 15.01
CA ARG A 161 16.41 -6.00 13.86
C ARG A 161 16.60 -7.47 14.26
N ASN A 162 17.30 -7.74 15.37
CA ASN A 162 17.57 -9.10 15.84
C ASN A 162 16.37 -9.71 16.56
N ASP A 163 15.59 -8.90 17.27
CA ASP A 163 14.37 -9.35 17.95
C ASP A 163 13.23 -9.60 16.94
N LEU A 164 13.07 -8.71 15.95
CA LEU A 164 12.13 -8.92 14.85
C LEU A 164 12.50 -10.14 13.99
N LYS A 165 13.79 -10.34 13.65
CA LYS A 165 14.24 -11.55 12.91
C LYS A 165 13.93 -12.85 13.65
N LYS A 166 14.09 -12.89 14.98
CA LYS A 166 13.81 -14.08 15.79
C LYS A 166 12.31 -14.40 15.88
N GLU A 167 11.43 -13.40 15.86
CA GLU A 167 9.99 -13.62 15.71
C GLU A 167 9.60 -14.04 14.27
N TYR A 168 10.23 -13.45 13.26
CA TYR A 168 9.96 -13.69 11.85
C TYR A 168 10.24 -15.14 11.42
N LEU A 169 11.34 -15.73 11.91
CA LEU A 169 11.77 -17.09 11.57
C LEU A 169 10.87 -18.19 12.17
N LYS A 170 9.99 -17.89 13.13
CA LYS A 170 9.12 -18.88 13.77
C LYS A 170 7.76 -19.08 13.10
N ARG A 171 7.40 -18.31 12.08
CA ARG A 171 6.08 -18.42 11.40
C ARG A 171 6.23 -18.52 9.89
N ASN A 172 6.69 -19.69 9.44
CA ASN A 172 6.52 -20.11 8.05
C ASN A 172 5.06 -20.55 7.83
N SER A 173 4.18 -19.61 7.46
CA SER A 173 2.97 -19.94 6.69
C SER A 173 3.15 -19.44 5.25
N LYS A 174 2.96 -20.34 4.29
CA LYS A 174 2.87 -20.08 2.85
C LYS A 174 1.57 -19.33 2.56
N ARG A 175 1.55 -18.01 2.68
CA ARG A 175 0.34 -17.21 2.44
C ARG A 175 0.64 -15.88 1.79
N THR A 176 -0.38 -15.35 1.13
CA THR A 176 -0.34 -14.17 0.29
C THR A 176 0.21 -12.96 1.03
N LYS A 177 1.37 -12.45 0.61
CA LYS A 177 2.05 -11.32 1.27
C LYS A 177 1.97 -10.06 0.44
N ILE A 178 1.41 -8.99 1.00
CA ILE A 178 1.55 -7.65 0.40
C ILE A 178 2.73 -6.97 1.10
N LYS A 179 3.77 -6.65 0.32
CA LYS A 179 4.96 -5.95 0.78
C LYS A 179 4.99 -4.54 0.21
N ILE A 180 5.07 -3.53 1.07
CA ILE A 180 5.39 -2.16 0.64
C ILE A 180 6.82 -1.87 1.05
N ILE A 181 7.64 -1.44 0.08
CA ILE A 181 9.03 -1.08 0.30
C ILE A 181 9.25 0.39 -0.07
N ASP A 182 9.65 1.18 0.92
CA ASP A 182 10.07 2.57 0.75
C ASP A 182 11.59 2.63 0.72
N ASP A 183 12.16 3.31 -0.27
CA ASP A 183 13.61 3.54 -0.36
C ASP A 183 14.46 2.26 -0.46
N VAL A 184 14.20 1.48 -1.52
CA VAL A 184 15.01 0.30 -1.86
C VAL A 184 16.45 0.70 -2.21
N ASP A 185 17.43 -0.17 -1.94
CA ASP A 185 18.82 -0.03 -2.44
C ASP A 185 19.12 -1.10 -3.50
N ASP A 186 20.16 -0.88 -4.30
CA ASP A 186 20.59 -1.80 -5.37
C ASP A 186 20.83 -3.22 -4.84
N SER A 187 21.32 -3.34 -3.60
CA SER A 187 21.56 -4.63 -2.92
C SER A 187 20.30 -5.45 -2.62
N GLU A 188 19.11 -4.85 -2.68
CA GLU A 188 17.83 -5.54 -2.40
C GLU A 188 17.09 -5.99 -3.66
N ILE A 189 17.53 -5.56 -4.84
CA ILE A 189 16.83 -5.83 -6.10
C ILE A 189 16.74 -7.33 -6.38
N ASP A 190 17.83 -8.07 -6.23
CA ASP A 190 17.85 -9.52 -6.46
C ASP A 190 16.94 -10.27 -5.49
N ARG A 191 16.84 -9.78 -4.25
CA ARG A 191 15.89 -10.31 -3.25
C ARG A 191 14.46 -10.06 -3.70
N ILE A 192 14.13 -8.83 -4.11
CA ILE A 192 12.78 -8.44 -4.55
C ILE A 192 12.37 -9.25 -5.79
N LYS A 193 13.27 -9.39 -6.78
CA LYS A 193 13.03 -10.22 -7.97
C LYS A 193 12.74 -11.66 -7.59
N LYS A 194 13.54 -12.24 -6.69
CA LYS A 194 13.35 -13.63 -6.25
C LYS A 194 12.04 -13.83 -5.50
N GLU A 195 11.66 -12.87 -4.65
CA GLU A 195 10.41 -12.93 -3.90
C GLU A 195 9.17 -12.68 -4.75
N GLY A 196 9.23 -11.75 -5.71
CA GLY A 196 8.10 -11.41 -6.57
C GLY A 196 7.79 -12.40 -7.70
N ILE A 197 8.60 -13.46 -7.85
CA ILE A 197 8.25 -14.63 -8.69
C ILE A 197 7.14 -15.45 -8.06
N ASP A 198 7.03 -15.44 -6.72
CA ASP A 198 5.96 -16.12 -6.02
C ASP A 198 4.64 -15.39 -6.29
N SER A 199 3.69 -16.06 -6.96
CA SER A 199 2.36 -15.51 -7.28
C SER A 199 1.54 -15.13 -6.04
N GLU A 200 1.93 -15.63 -4.86
CA GLU A 200 1.31 -15.26 -3.60
C GLU A 200 1.87 -13.93 -3.05
N VAL A 201 2.95 -13.37 -3.59
CA VAL A 201 3.56 -12.13 -3.08
C VAL A 201 3.27 -10.96 -4.02
N GLN A 202 2.63 -9.93 -3.49
CA GLN A 202 2.50 -8.62 -4.14
C GLN A 202 3.52 -7.66 -3.53
N ILE A 203 4.35 -7.02 -4.34
CA ILE A 203 5.37 -6.08 -3.86
C ILE A 203 5.12 -4.71 -4.49
N ILE A 204 5.02 -3.65 -3.69
CA ILE A 204 4.94 -2.27 -4.15
C ILE A 204 6.21 -1.55 -3.73
N VAL A 205 7.02 -1.15 -4.70
CA VAL A 205 8.33 -0.53 -4.50
C VAL A 205 8.26 0.96 -4.82
N PHE A 206 8.68 1.81 -3.89
CA PHE A 206 8.87 3.24 -4.12
C PHE A 206 10.34 3.52 -4.43
N ALA A 207 10.63 3.76 -5.71
CA ALA A 207 11.98 3.95 -6.18
C ALA A 207 12.42 5.41 -6.09
N ARG A 208 13.65 5.63 -5.59
CA ARG A 208 14.31 6.94 -5.59
C ARG A 208 15.40 7.07 -6.66
N ARG A 209 16.00 5.97 -7.12
CA ARG A 209 17.05 5.96 -8.15
C ARG A 209 16.52 5.60 -9.54
N SER A 210 17.10 6.24 -10.56
CA SER A 210 16.75 6.06 -11.97
C SER A 210 17.34 4.80 -12.60
N CYS A 211 18.37 4.22 -11.98
CA CYS A 211 19.11 3.07 -12.49
C CYS A 211 18.26 1.80 -12.61
N TRP A 212 17.22 1.64 -11.78
CA TRP A 212 16.41 0.41 -11.73
C TRP A 212 15.47 0.21 -12.92
N ILE A 213 15.21 1.26 -13.70
CA ILE A 213 14.42 1.13 -14.92
C ILE A 213 15.13 0.22 -15.93
N ASN A 214 16.48 0.19 -15.93
CA ASN A 214 17.23 -0.71 -16.81
C ASN A 214 17.13 -2.17 -16.36
N GLU A 215 16.87 -2.41 -15.08
CA GLU A 215 16.85 -3.76 -14.52
C GLU A 215 15.53 -4.50 -14.73
N CYS A 216 14.49 -3.82 -15.24
CA CYS A 216 13.19 -4.37 -15.59
C CYS A 216 12.68 -5.39 -14.56
N ILE A 217 12.69 -4.99 -13.29
CA ILE A 217 12.37 -5.85 -12.16
C ILE A 217 10.88 -6.29 -12.15
N ALA A 218 10.07 -5.66 -13.00
CA ALA A 218 8.68 -6.01 -13.25
C ALA A 218 8.33 -5.80 -14.74
N PRO A 219 7.17 -6.29 -15.20
CA PRO A 219 6.56 -5.87 -16.47
C PRO A 219 6.28 -4.36 -16.53
N LEU A 220 6.40 -3.72 -17.70
CA LEU A 220 6.28 -2.26 -17.86
C LEU A 220 4.90 -1.69 -17.47
N ASP A 221 3.84 -2.49 -17.55
CA ASP A 221 2.49 -2.12 -17.14
C ASP A 221 2.32 -2.01 -15.60
N ASN A 222 3.30 -2.52 -14.85
CA ASN A 222 3.41 -2.41 -13.40
C ASN A 222 4.29 -1.23 -12.96
N TYR A 223 4.74 -0.38 -13.89
CA TYR A 223 5.49 0.84 -13.57
C TYR A 223 4.56 2.05 -13.55
N TYR A 224 4.70 2.89 -12.54
CA TYR A 224 3.88 4.05 -12.31
C TYR A 224 4.74 5.30 -12.06
N TYR A 225 4.34 6.43 -12.62
CA TYR A 225 4.98 7.72 -12.39
C TYR A 225 4.00 8.66 -11.65
N ILE A 226 4.46 9.23 -10.54
CA ILE A 226 3.74 10.23 -9.75
C ILE A 226 4.25 11.63 -10.09
N ASN A 227 3.32 12.52 -10.44
CA ASN A 227 3.61 13.92 -10.74
C ASN A 227 2.48 14.83 -10.25
N GLY A 228 2.78 15.77 -9.37
CA GLY A 228 1.81 16.76 -8.90
C GLY A 228 0.51 16.15 -8.35
N GLY A 229 0.60 15.04 -7.62
CA GLY A 229 -0.57 14.33 -7.06
C GLY A 229 -1.33 13.44 -8.05
N LYS A 230 -0.86 13.29 -9.29
CA LYS A 230 -1.45 12.38 -10.28
C LYS A 230 -0.55 11.17 -10.51
N MET A 231 -1.19 10.00 -10.63
CA MET A 231 -0.53 8.73 -10.95
C MET A 231 -0.76 8.39 -12.41
N ILE A 232 0.33 8.11 -13.13
CA ILE A 232 0.33 7.79 -14.56
C ILE A 232 0.98 6.42 -14.71
N LYS A 233 0.26 5.43 -15.26
CA LYS A 233 0.89 4.17 -15.67
C LYS A 233 1.92 4.46 -16.77
N MET A 234 3.13 3.93 -16.64
CA MET A 234 4.20 4.17 -17.62
C MET A 234 3.76 3.81 -19.03
N ILE A 235 3.07 2.69 -19.23
CA ILE A 235 2.54 2.29 -20.55
C ILE A 235 1.65 3.36 -21.19
N ASN A 236 0.94 4.17 -20.40
CA ASN A 236 0.07 5.25 -20.88
C ASN A 236 0.80 6.61 -21.02
N GLY A 237 1.96 6.78 -20.37
CA GLY A 237 2.77 8.01 -20.42
C GLY A 237 3.86 7.99 -21.50
N ILE A 238 4.27 6.80 -21.95
CA ILE A 238 5.34 6.60 -22.94
C ILE A 238 4.97 7.14 -24.32
N GLU A 239 3.70 7.10 -24.74
CA GLU A 239 3.32 7.57 -26.09
C GLU A 239 3.28 9.09 -26.25
N LYS A 240 3.05 9.87 -25.18
CA LYS A 240 2.85 11.34 -25.30
C LYS A 240 3.99 12.22 -24.78
N GLU A 241 4.79 11.77 -23.80
CA GLU A 241 5.82 12.63 -23.17
C GLU A 241 7.22 11.99 -23.05
N ILE A 242 7.35 10.66 -23.16
CA ILE A 242 8.61 9.94 -22.93
C ILE A 242 8.80 8.85 -23.99
N LYS A 243 9.40 9.24 -25.12
CA LYS A 243 9.64 8.41 -26.29
C LYS A 243 10.76 7.36 -26.13
N THR A 244 11.58 7.42 -25.07
CA THR A 244 12.69 6.47 -24.84
C THR A 244 13.01 6.25 -23.36
N VAL A 245 13.62 5.10 -23.02
CA VAL A 245 14.26 4.81 -21.70
C VAL A 245 15.25 5.92 -21.31
N TYR A 246 15.89 6.56 -22.29
CA TYR A 246 16.79 7.68 -22.09
C TYR A 246 16.09 8.97 -21.62
N GLN A 247 14.86 9.25 -22.10
CA GLN A 247 14.06 10.38 -21.62
C GLN A 247 13.52 10.13 -20.20
N LEU A 248 13.23 8.88 -19.85
CA LEU A 248 12.98 8.47 -18.46
C LEU A 248 14.18 8.83 -17.59
N LYS A 249 15.40 8.41 -17.95
CA LYS A 249 16.65 8.78 -17.24
C LYS A 249 16.79 10.30 -17.08
N LYS A 250 16.46 11.09 -18.11
CA LYS A 250 16.50 12.56 -18.06
C LYS A 250 15.44 13.20 -17.14
N LEU A 251 14.28 12.57 -16.94
CA LEU A 251 13.28 13.06 -15.98
C LEU A 251 13.76 12.93 -14.52
N PHE A 252 14.61 11.92 -14.23
CA PHE A 252 15.32 11.82 -12.96
C PHE A 252 16.45 12.84 -12.85
N LEU A 253 17.20 13.13 -13.91
CA LEU A 253 18.25 14.16 -13.91
C LEU A 253 17.72 15.58 -13.64
N LYS A 254 16.45 15.88 -13.96
CA LYS A 254 15.79 17.15 -13.57
C LYS A 254 15.30 17.18 -12.12
N GLY A 255 15.48 16.10 -11.36
CA GLY A 255 15.40 16.07 -9.90
C GLY A 255 16.78 15.71 -9.36
N ILE A 256 17.67 16.71 -9.34
CA ILE A 256 19.08 16.60 -8.94
C ILE A 256 19.21 15.78 -7.65
N TYR A 257 19.75 14.57 -7.78
CA TYR A 257 20.59 13.90 -6.80
C TYR A 257 21.57 13.02 -7.57
N ASP A 258 22.51 13.69 -8.24
CA ASP A 258 23.85 13.18 -8.52
C ASP A 258 24.82 14.24 -7.97
N ILE A 259 25.05 14.20 -6.67
CA ILE A 259 26.34 14.48 -6.02
C ILE A 259 26.53 13.39 -4.97
#